data_AF-A0A423WCN6-F1
#
_entry.id   AF-A0A423WCN6-F1
#
_cell.length_a   1.000
_cell.length_b   1.000
_cell.length_c   1.000
_cell.angle_alpha   90.00
_cell.angle_beta   90.00
_cell.angle_gamma   90.00
#
_symmetry.space_group_name_H-M   'P 1'
#
loop_
_entity.id
_entity.type
_entity.pdbx_description
1 polymer ?
#
loop_
_entity_poly.entity_id
_entity_poly.type
_entity_poly.pdbx_seq_one_letter_code
_entity_poly.pdbx_strand_id
1 'polypeptide(L)'
;MAPSAIDDYTLPVRSKSQHKEPLKLSGALEAHKSFDVTPIIGREFPKAKLVEWLDAENSDELLRDLAITISQRGVVFFRAQDELTNELQKKLILRLGELTGRPKTSGLHIHPVLNDSREFGGNDPEISTISSVQNEKLYKRPAADALSPKKQEASMWHSDIAFEPVPADYTSLRLIELPETGGDTLWASGYEVYDRISEPYQKFLEGLTVTYQQDFFRQIAEKGGFELYDKPRGAPENIGKELKAIHPVVRTNPVTGWKSVYPVGAHVKHINGVTQEESDHLLKWFLDLVYKNHDLTVRFKWQNKNDIAIWDNRSVFHTATYDYDGLGDRFGNRAVGIGEKPYLDPDSSSRRVALGHSFIQ
;
A
#
# COMPACT_ATOMS: atom_id res chain seq x y z
N MET A 1 27.62 -29.45 14.79
CA MET A 1 27.96 -28.14 14.20
C MET A 1 27.02 -27.92 13.03
N ALA A 2 25.99 -27.11 13.22
CA ALA A 2 25.10 -26.71 12.13
C ALA A 2 25.79 -25.57 11.36
N PRO A 3 25.84 -25.59 10.02
CA PRO A 3 26.35 -24.46 9.28
C PRO A 3 25.35 -23.32 9.43
N SER A 4 25.72 -22.26 10.16
CA SER A 4 25.01 -20.99 10.08
C SER A 4 25.28 -20.42 8.71
N ALA A 5 24.40 -20.72 7.75
CA ALA A 5 24.27 -19.93 6.54
C ALA A 5 23.66 -18.58 6.95
N ILE A 6 24.48 -17.74 7.58
CA ILE A 6 24.23 -16.31 7.58
C ILE A 6 24.61 -15.94 6.15
N ASP A 7 23.62 -15.97 5.26
CA ASP A 7 23.75 -15.34 3.95
C ASP A 7 24.39 -13.96 4.19
N ASP A 8 25.52 -13.74 3.53
CA ASP A 8 26.35 -12.54 3.67
C ASP A 8 25.60 -11.37 3.01
N TYR A 9 24.52 -10.91 3.63
CA TYR A 9 23.72 -9.80 3.17
C TYR A 9 24.49 -8.52 3.48
N THR A 10 25.37 -8.11 2.56
CA THR A 10 25.83 -6.72 2.52
C THR A 10 24.61 -5.81 2.49
N LEU A 11 24.32 -5.10 3.58
CA LEU A 11 23.20 -4.15 3.73
C LEU A 11 23.21 -3.11 2.59
N PRO A 12 22.47 -3.27 1.48
CA PRO A 12 22.52 -2.32 0.39
C PRO A 12 21.34 -1.38 0.58
N VAL A 13 21.28 -0.69 1.72
CA VAL A 13 20.11 0.13 2.09
C VAL A 13 20.46 1.61 2.24
N ARG A 14 21.75 1.93 2.42
CA ARG A 14 22.26 3.28 2.27
C ARG A 14 22.65 3.51 0.82
N SER A 15 21.67 3.74 -0.04
CA SER A 15 21.93 4.29 -1.37
C SER A 15 21.86 5.81 -1.28
N LYS A 16 22.86 6.53 -1.81
CA LYS A 16 22.70 7.96 -2.07
C LYS A 16 21.57 8.12 -3.07
N SER A 17 20.55 8.88 -2.71
CA SER A 17 19.41 9.20 -3.55
C SER A 17 19.85 9.58 -4.98
N GLN A 18 19.11 9.11 -5.99
CA GLN A 18 19.18 9.65 -7.36
C GLN A 18 18.27 10.90 -7.56
N HIS A 19 17.49 11.31 -6.55
CA HIS A 19 16.55 12.45 -6.57
C HIS A 19 17.10 13.63 -5.74
N LYS A 20 17.33 14.83 -6.31
CA LYS A 20 16.35 15.89 -6.62
C LYS A 20 15.44 16.21 -5.43
N GLU A 21 15.45 17.47 -4.97
CA GLU A 21 14.63 17.99 -3.86
C GLU A 21 13.16 17.47 -3.91
N PRO A 22 12.47 17.34 -2.76
CA PRO A 22 11.06 16.97 -2.70
C PRO A 22 10.20 17.70 -3.73
N LEU A 23 9.27 16.97 -4.36
CA LEU A 23 8.42 17.56 -5.39
C LEU A 23 7.46 18.59 -4.77
N LYS A 24 7.39 19.77 -5.40
CA LYS A 24 6.52 20.87 -4.99
C LYS A 24 5.23 20.87 -5.81
N LEU A 25 4.12 21.19 -5.17
CA LEU A 25 2.83 21.44 -5.82
C LEU A 25 2.95 22.66 -6.74
N SER A 26 2.26 22.60 -7.88
CA SER A 26 2.10 23.74 -8.80
C SER A 26 0.94 24.64 -8.41
N GLY A 27 -0.02 24.13 -7.63
CA GLY A 27 -1.26 24.81 -7.29
C GLY A 27 -2.43 24.44 -8.20
N ALA A 28 -2.24 23.53 -9.16
CA ALA A 28 -3.27 23.15 -10.14
C ALA A 28 -4.55 22.59 -9.49
N LEU A 29 -4.42 22.00 -8.29
CA LEU A 29 -5.57 21.47 -7.55
C LEU A 29 -6.30 22.48 -6.66
N GLU A 30 -5.80 23.71 -6.49
CA GLU A 30 -6.40 24.71 -5.58
C GLU A 30 -7.82 25.13 -6.00
N ALA A 31 -8.10 25.12 -7.30
CA ALA A 31 -9.44 25.42 -7.83
C ALA A 31 -10.47 24.31 -7.55
N HIS A 32 -10.02 23.10 -7.16
CA HIS A 32 -10.89 21.97 -6.94
C HIS A 32 -11.28 21.83 -5.47
N LYS A 33 -12.59 21.85 -5.20
CA LYS A 33 -13.12 21.70 -3.84
C LYS A 33 -12.63 20.37 -3.23
N SER A 34 -11.96 20.48 -2.09
CA SER A 34 -11.47 19.35 -1.31
C SER A 34 -11.51 19.64 0.19
N PHE A 35 -11.36 18.60 1.00
CA PHE A 35 -11.17 18.72 2.45
C PHE A 35 -10.31 17.58 2.98
N ASP A 36 -9.53 17.84 4.03
CA ASP A 36 -8.80 16.79 4.75
C ASP A 36 -9.76 16.02 5.65
N VAL A 37 -9.81 14.69 5.47
CA VAL A 37 -10.77 13.82 6.18
C VAL A 37 -10.36 13.69 7.65
N THR A 38 -9.05 13.60 7.91
CA THR A 38 -8.47 13.73 9.24
C THR A 38 -7.26 14.69 9.18
N PRO A 39 -6.79 15.23 10.31
CA PRO A 39 -5.63 16.11 10.31
C PRO A 39 -4.37 15.45 9.70
N ILE A 40 -4.19 14.15 9.94
CA ILE A 40 -2.94 13.45 9.63
C ILE A 40 -2.93 12.80 8.24
N ILE A 41 -4.06 12.25 7.80
CA ILE A 41 -4.13 11.37 6.62
C ILE A 41 -5.50 11.48 5.96
N GLY A 42 -5.54 11.35 4.65
CA GLY A 42 -6.79 11.41 3.88
C GLY A 42 -7.15 12.81 3.43
N ARG A 43 -7.48 12.92 2.14
CA ARG A 43 -8.13 14.09 1.53
C ARG A 43 -9.21 13.63 0.57
N GLU A 44 -10.39 14.24 0.63
CA GLU A 44 -11.49 13.90 -0.27
C GLU A 44 -11.75 15.05 -1.25
N PHE A 45 -11.95 14.69 -2.52
CA PHE A 45 -12.40 15.56 -3.61
C PHE A 45 -13.83 15.18 -4.00
N PRO A 46 -14.86 15.63 -3.25
CA PRO A 46 -16.21 15.07 -3.35
C PRO A 46 -16.92 15.37 -4.67
N LYS A 47 -16.43 16.35 -5.44
CA LYS A 47 -17.04 16.81 -6.70
C LYS A 47 -16.14 16.62 -7.93
N ALA A 48 -14.89 16.22 -7.74
CA ALA A 48 -13.96 16.10 -8.86
C ALA A 48 -14.23 14.82 -9.66
N LYS A 49 -14.00 14.90 -10.97
CA LYS A 49 -14.08 13.77 -11.90
C LYS A 49 -12.71 13.51 -12.49
N LEU A 50 -12.16 12.33 -12.22
CA LEU A 50 -10.82 11.95 -12.65
C LEU A 50 -10.68 11.90 -14.18
N VAL A 51 -11.75 11.56 -14.89
CA VAL A 51 -11.76 11.56 -16.36
C VAL A 51 -11.61 12.98 -16.91
N GLU A 52 -12.27 13.97 -16.31
CA GLU A 52 -12.08 15.38 -16.70
C GLU A 52 -10.63 15.83 -16.50
N TRP A 53 -9.99 15.40 -15.41
CA TRP A 53 -8.57 15.70 -15.17
C TRP A 53 -7.64 14.98 -16.16
N LEU A 54 -7.96 13.74 -16.53
CA LEU A 54 -7.20 12.99 -17.53
C LEU A 54 -7.26 13.65 -18.91
N ASP A 55 -8.41 14.24 -19.27
CA ASP A 55 -8.67 14.83 -20.59
C ASP A 55 -8.41 16.34 -20.66
N ALA A 56 -8.14 17.00 -19.53
CA ALA A 56 -7.85 18.44 -19.47
C ALA A 56 -6.55 18.81 -20.22
N GLU A 57 -6.49 20.04 -20.76
CA GLU A 57 -5.28 20.56 -21.42
C GLU A 57 -4.06 20.59 -20.48
N ASN A 58 -4.28 20.86 -19.19
CA ASN A 58 -3.25 20.84 -18.15
C ASN A 58 -3.24 19.54 -17.32
N SER A 59 -3.64 18.41 -17.93
CA SER A 59 -3.70 17.08 -17.30
C SER A 59 -2.43 16.72 -16.53
N ASP A 60 -1.25 16.95 -17.09
CA ASP A 60 0.03 16.65 -16.44
C ASP A 60 0.23 17.41 -15.12
N GLU A 61 -0.16 18.68 -15.05
CA GLU A 61 -0.06 19.49 -13.84
C GLU A 61 -1.04 18.99 -12.78
N LEU A 62 -2.30 18.73 -13.17
CA LEU A 62 -3.34 18.20 -12.27
C LEU A 62 -2.94 16.84 -11.69
N LEU A 63 -2.50 15.91 -12.53
CA LEU A 63 -2.12 14.56 -12.13
C LEU A 63 -0.83 14.54 -11.32
N ARG A 64 0.14 15.41 -11.63
CA ARG A 64 1.35 15.55 -10.83
C ARG A 64 1.03 16.10 -9.44
N ASP A 65 0.22 17.15 -9.33
CA ASP A 65 -0.22 17.68 -8.04
C ASP A 65 -1.08 16.66 -7.28
N LEU A 66 -1.88 15.85 -7.98
CA LEU A 66 -2.61 14.74 -7.37
C LEU A 66 -1.66 13.70 -6.80
N ALA A 67 -0.64 13.27 -7.54
CA ALA A 67 0.35 12.30 -7.07
C ALA A 67 1.12 12.81 -5.84
N ILE A 68 1.53 14.09 -5.84
CA ILE A 68 2.17 14.73 -4.68
C ILE A 68 1.20 14.80 -3.51
N THR A 69 -0.07 15.18 -3.75
CA THR A 69 -1.10 15.22 -2.71
C THR A 69 -1.33 13.84 -2.10
N ILE A 70 -1.41 12.79 -2.91
CA ILE A 70 -1.52 11.39 -2.43
C ILE A 70 -0.29 11.05 -1.58
N SER A 71 0.92 11.34 -2.04
CA SER A 71 2.14 11.05 -1.29
C SER A 71 2.29 11.85 0.00
N GLN A 72 1.73 13.05 0.09
CA GLN A 72 1.72 13.87 1.32
C GLN A 72 0.61 13.48 2.29
N ARG A 73 -0.59 13.18 1.76
CA ARG A 73 -1.81 12.88 2.55
C ARG A 73 -2.03 11.38 2.74
N GLY A 74 -1.19 10.54 2.19
CA GLY A 74 -1.26 9.09 2.22
C GLY A 74 -2.31 8.49 1.28
N VAL A 75 -3.55 8.98 1.35
CA VAL A 75 -4.68 8.51 0.54
C VAL A 75 -5.57 9.68 0.15
N VAL A 76 -6.17 9.60 -1.03
CA VAL A 76 -7.22 10.50 -1.50
C VAL A 76 -8.47 9.73 -1.91
N PHE A 77 -9.61 10.41 -1.87
CA PHE A 77 -10.91 9.83 -2.15
C PHE A 77 -11.69 10.64 -3.18
N PHE A 78 -12.42 9.95 -4.05
CA PHE A 78 -13.35 10.54 -5.01
C PHE A 78 -14.66 9.76 -4.98
N ARG A 79 -15.77 10.46 -5.25
CA ARG A 79 -17.12 9.89 -5.22
C ARG A 79 -17.66 9.65 -6.62
N ALA A 80 -18.41 8.55 -6.81
CA ALA A 80 -19.19 8.27 -8.01
C ALA A 80 -18.46 8.56 -9.34
N GLN A 81 -17.32 7.90 -9.56
CA GLN A 81 -16.51 8.03 -10.79
C GLN A 81 -17.06 7.14 -11.90
N ASP A 82 -18.32 7.36 -12.30
CA ASP A 82 -19.06 6.50 -13.22
C ASP A 82 -18.45 6.41 -14.62
N GLU A 83 -17.72 7.46 -15.02
CA GLU A 83 -17.06 7.57 -16.31
C GLU A 83 -15.69 6.86 -16.33
N LEU A 84 -15.13 6.52 -15.17
CA LEU A 84 -13.80 5.93 -15.06
C LEU A 84 -13.85 4.43 -15.38
N THR A 85 -13.37 4.06 -16.57
CA THR A 85 -13.23 2.65 -16.98
C THR A 85 -11.99 2.01 -16.36
N ASN A 86 -11.83 0.68 -16.51
CA ASN A 86 -10.59 0.01 -16.08
C ASN A 86 -9.36 0.53 -16.83
N GLU A 87 -9.48 0.74 -18.14
CA GLU A 87 -8.39 1.32 -18.95
C GLU A 87 -8.01 2.74 -18.50
N LEU A 88 -9.00 3.58 -18.20
CA LEU A 88 -8.73 4.93 -17.66
C LEU A 88 -8.13 4.88 -16.25
N GLN A 89 -8.55 3.94 -15.41
CA GLN A 89 -7.96 3.73 -14.08
C GLN A 89 -6.49 3.27 -14.18
N LYS A 90 -6.17 2.36 -15.11
CA LYS A 90 -4.78 1.95 -15.41
C LYS A 90 -3.94 3.12 -15.91
N LYS A 91 -4.46 3.88 -16.89
CA LYS A 91 -3.83 5.10 -17.41
C LYS A 91 -3.54 6.09 -16.29
N LEU A 92 -4.52 6.35 -15.41
CA LEU A 92 -4.37 7.21 -14.25
C LEU A 92 -3.19 6.77 -13.38
N ILE A 93 -3.18 5.50 -12.93
CA ILE A 93 -2.12 4.98 -12.06
C ILE A 93 -0.75 5.07 -12.72
N LEU A 94 -0.62 4.71 -14.01
CA LEU A 94 0.63 4.84 -14.76
C LEU A 94 1.13 6.29 -14.79
N ARG A 95 0.25 7.23 -15.09
CA ARG A 95 0.56 8.67 -15.18
C ARG A 95 1.00 9.26 -13.84
N LEU A 96 0.36 8.89 -12.73
CA LEU A 96 0.75 9.37 -11.40
C LEU A 96 2.22 9.08 -11.09
N GLY A 97 2.68 7.84 -11.34
CA GLY A 97 4.09 7.50 -11.11
C GLY A 97 5.04 8.05 -12.19
N GLU A 98 4.64 8.09 -13.47
CA GLU A 98 5.46 8.73 -14.52
C GLU A 98 5.81 10.18 -14.14
N LEU A 99 4.79 10.95 -13.75
CA LEU A 99 4.90 12.37 -13.39
C LEU A 99 5.65 12.63 -12.07
N THR A 100 5.91 11.58 -11.29
CA THR A 100 6.65 11.64 -10.02
C THR A 100 7.99 10.92 -10.08
N GLY A 101 8.42 10.47 -11.27
CA GLY A 101 9.76 9.92 -11.49
C GLY A 101 9.90 8.42 -11.23
N ARG A 102 8.80 7.66 -11.28
CA ARG A 102 8.82 6.20 -11.32
C ARG A 102 9.83 5.69 -12.37
N PRO A 103 10.62 4.63 -12.09
CA PRO A 103 11.47 4.02 -13.10
C PRO A 103 10.69 3.65 -14.37
N LYS A 104 11.26 3.93 -15.55
CA LYS A 104 10.62 3.63 -16.85
C LYS A 104 10.38 2.15 -17.10
N THR A 105 11.09 1.28 -16.37
CA THR A 105 10.94 -0.18 -16.41
C THR A 105 9.78 -0.68 -15.55
N SER A 106 9.19 0.17 -14.71
CA SER A 106 8.06 -0.16 -13.83
C SER A 106 6.73 0.20 -14.49
N GLY A 107 5.80 -0.74 -14.54
CA GLY A 107 4.45 -0.61 -15.08
C GLY A 107 3.38 -0.93 -14.03
N LEU A 108 2.35 -1.67 -14.43
CA LEU A 108 1.30 -2.17 -13.54
C LEU A 108 1.59 -3.60 -13.08
N HIS A 109 1.20 -3.90 -11.85
CA HIS A 109 1.40 -5.22 -11.26
C HIS A 109 0.41 -6.24 -11.81
N ILE A 110 0.89 -7.46 -12.05
CA ILE A 110 0.07 -8.63 -12.34
C ILE A 110 0.08 -9.52 -11.09
N HIS A 111 -1.09 -9.80 -10.50
CA HIS A 111 -1.13 -10.52 -9.23
C HIS A 111 -0.71 -12.00 -9.38
N PRO A 112 0.14 -12.55 -8.50
CA PRO A 112 0.66 -13.92 -8.65
C PRO A 112 -0.43 -15.01 -8.61
N VAL A 113 -1.48 -14.76 -7.82
CA VAL A 113 -2.69 -15.61 -7.70
C VAL A 113 -3.88 -15.06 -8.51
N LEU A 114 -4.33 -13.83 -8.25
CA LEU A 114 -5.57 -13.22 -8.77
C LEU A 114 -5.38 -12.48 -10.11
N ASN A 115 -5.03 -13.19 -11.18
CA ASN A 115 -4.89 -12.63 -12.53
C ASN A 115 -5.85 -13.30 -13.53
N ASP A 116 -5.90 -12.76 -14.74
CA ASP A 116 -6.78 -13.18 -15.86
C ASP A 116 -6.68 -14.67 -16.25
N SER A 117 -5.62 -15.37 -15.82
CA SER A 117 -5.50 -16.81 -15.98
C SER A 117 -6.35 -17.62 -14.99
N ARG A 118 -7.19 -16.98 -14.17
CA ARG A 118 -8.03 -17.61 -13.14
C ARG A 118 -9.51 -17.34 -13.35
N GLU A 119 -10.32 -18.30 -12.91
CA GLU A 119 -11.79 -18.25 -12.94
C GLU A 119 -12.39 -16.94 -12.41
N PHE A 120 -11.70 -16.26 -11.50
CA PHE A 120 -12.18 -15.04 -10.85
C PHE A 120 -11.29 -13.81 -11.06
N GLY A 121 -10.21 -13.90 -11.85
CA GLY A 121 -9.25 -12.79 -12.03
C GLY A 121 -9.62 -11.77 -13.10
N GLY A 122 -10.82 -11.88 -13.68
CA GLY A 122 -11.26 -11.00 -14.77
C GLY A 122 -10.59 -11.32 -16.10
N ASN A 123 -10.64 -10.38 -17.04
CA ASN A 123 -10.06 -10.48 -18.38
C ASN A 123 -8.87 -9.52 -18.60
N ASP A 124 -8.40 -8.89 -17.52
CA ASP A 124 -7.31 -7.91 -17.55
C ASP A 124 -6.28 -8.27 -16.47
N PRO A 125 -5.06 -8.72 -16.85
CA PRO A 125 -4.07 -9.18 -15.88
C PRO A 125 -3.56 -8.07 -14.94
N GLU A 126 -3.72 -6.81 -15.32
CA GLU A 126 -3.28 -5.63 -14.56
C GLU A 126 -4.38 -5.07 -13.64
N ILE A 127 -5.58 -5.65 -13.69
CA ILE A 127 -6.68 -5.33 -12.78
C ILE A 127 -6.95 -6.52 -11.87
N SER A 128 -6.68 -6.33 -10.58
CA SER A 128 -7.11 -7.30 -9.56
C SER A 128 -8.58 -7.07 -9.23
N THR A 129 -9.40 -8.09 -9.43
CA THR A 129 -10.79 -8.15 -8.92
C THR A 129 -10.77 -8.40 -7.42
N ILE A 130 -11.37 -7.49 -6.65
CA ILE A 130 -11.48 -7.59 -5.19
C ILE A 130 -12.93 -7.94 -4.87
N SER A 131 -13.21 -9.23 -4.70
CA SER A 131 -14.56 -9.78 -4.52
C SER A 131 -14.72 -10.51 -3.18
N SER A 132 -15.81 -10.23 -2.46
CA SER A 132 -16.21 -11.00 -1.27
C SER A 132 -16.41 -12.48 -1.58
N VAL A 133 -17.11 -12.78 -2.67
CA VAL A 133 -17.40 -14.15 -3.15
C VAL A 133 -16.11 -14.90 -3.48
N GLN A 134 -15.19 -14.25 -4.19
CA GLN A 134 -13.88 -14.84 -4.51
C GLN A 134 -13.06 -15.06 -3.25
N ASN A 135 -13.07 -14.10 -2.33
CA ASN A 135 -12.33 -14.21 -1.07
C ASN A 135 -12.83 -15.39 -0.24
N GLU A 136 -14.15 -15.60 -0.14
CA GLU A 136 -14.73 -16.75 0.56
C GLU A 136 -14.30 -18.09 -0.07
N LYS A 137 -14.26 -18.18 -1.41
CA LYS A 137 -13.86 -19.39 -2.13
C LYS A 137 -12.37 -19.71 -1.98
N LEU A 138 -11.49 -18.74 -2.16
CA LEU A 138 -10.04 -18.94 -2.18
C LEU A 138 -9.44 -19.02 -0.78
N TYR A 139 -9.95 -18.19 0.14
CA TYR A 139 -9.41 -18.06 1.49
C TYR A 139 -10.32 -18.70 2.52
N LYS A 140 -11.04 -19.78 2.14
CA LYS A 140 -11.99 -20.53 2.99
C LYS A 140 -11.63 -20.34 4.46
N ARG A 141 -12.39 -19.46 5.13
CA ARG A 141 -12.05 -19.05 6.49
C ARG A 141 -11.91 -20.33 7.31
N PRO A 142 -10.89 -20.45 8.18
CA PRO A 142 -10.77 -21.62 9.03
C PRO A 142 -12.14 -21.92 9.62
N ALA A 143 -12.52 -23.20 9.59
CA ALA A 143 -13.65 -23.65 10.38
C ALA A 143 -13.44 -23.10 11.81
N ALA A 144 -14.54 -22.77 12.48
CA ALA A 144 -14.57 -22.59 13.93
C ALA A 144 -13.47 -23.44 14.58
N ASP A 145 -12.60 -22.85 15.40
CA ASP A 145 -11.70 -23.70 16.15
C ASP A 145 -12.57 -24.68 16.96
N ALA A 146 -12.05 -25.85 17.31
CA ALA A 146 -12.85 -26.86 18.01
C ALA A 146 -13.40 -26.36 19.37
N LEU A 147 -13.03 -25.14 19.78
CA LEU A 147 -13.39 -24.49 21.02
C LEU A 147 -14.57 -23.53 20.85
N SER A 148 -14.74 -22.85 19.71
CA SER A 148 -15.83 -21.90 19.50
C SER A 148 -16.25 -21.69 18.05
N PRO A 149 -17.58 -21.63 17.77
CA PRO A 149 -18.09 -21.14 16.49
C PRO A 149 -17.92 -19.63 16.31
N LYS A 150 -17.57 -18.89 17.38
CA LYS A 150 -17.38 -17.44 17.34
C LYS A 150 -16.02 -17.12 16.72
N LYS A 151 -15.99 -16.07 15.89
CA LYS A 151 -14.76 -15.58 15.25
C LYS A 151 -14.39 -14.22 15.79
N GLN A 152 -13.09 -14.05 16.04
CA GLN A 152 -12.48 -12.74 16.25
C GLN A 152 -11.62 -12.48 15.02
N GLU A 153 -12.01 -11.53 14.19
CA GLU A 153 -11.25 -11.19 12.99
C GLU A 153 -10.29 -10.05 13.33
N ALA A 154 -9.00 -10.36 13.28
CA ALA A 154 -7.96 -9.34 13.41
C ALA A 154 -7.89 -8.53 12.11
N SER A 155 -7.63 -7.23 12.23
CA SER A 155 -7.35 -6.38 11.06
C SER A 155 -6.09 -6.88 10.35
N MET A 156 -6.16 -7.03 9.03
CA MET A 156 -5.00 -7.41 8.21
C MET A 156 -4.38 -6.16 7.60
N TRP A 157 -3.77 -5.34 8.45
CA TRP A 157 -2.98 -4.18 8.00
C TRP A 157 -1.85 -4.64 7.08
N HIS A 158 -1.65 -3.96 5.96
CA HIS A 158 -0.55 -4.24 5.05
C HIS A 158 -0.26 -3.06 4.11
N SER A 159 0.93 -3.07 3.52
CA SER A 159 1.26 -2.34 2.29
C SER A 159 1.18 -3.33 1.13
N ASP A 160 0.59 -2.93 0.00
CA ASP A 160 0.43 -3.82 -1.15
C ASP A 160 1.79 -4.32 -1.65
N ILE A 161 1.87 -5.63 -1.90
CA ILE A 161 2.97 -6.29 -2.62
C ILE A 161 4.39 -5.99 -2.10
N ALA A 162 4.54 -5.66 -0.82
CA ALA A 162 5.83 -5.42 -0.19
C ALA A 162 6.78 -6.65 -0.16
N PHE A 163 6.32 -7.80 -0.66
CA PHE A 163 7.11 -9.02 -0.87
C PHE A 163 7.81 -9.06 -2.24
N GLU A 164 7.54 -8.11 -3.13
CA GLU A 164 8.25 -7.96 -4.41
C GLU A 164 9.54 -7.14 -4.23
N PRO A 165 10.62 -7.44 -4.96
CA PRO A 165 11.85 -6.64 -4.92
C PRO A 165 11.63 -5.15 -5.25
N VAL A 166 10.69 -4.85 -6.16
CA VAL A 166 10.22 -3.52 -6.50
C VAL A 166 8.71 -3.45 -6.17
N PRO A 167 8.34 -2.98 -4.97
CA PRO A 167 6.95 -3.02 -4.49
C PRO A 167 6.09 -1.89 -5.08
N ALA A 168 4.84 -1.82 -4.63
CA ALA A 168 3.87 -0.87 -5.16
C ALA A 168 4.24 0.59 -4.87
N ASP A 169 3.90 1.46 -5.82
CA ASP A 169 3.73 2.89 -5.56
C ASP A 169 2.26 3.23 -5.29
N TYR A 170 1.56 3.77 -6.29
CA TYR A 170 0.17 4.17 -6.17
C TYR A 170 -0.74 2.99 -6.47
N THR A 171 -1.63 2.67 -5.52
CA THR A 171 -2.75 1.76 -5.77
C THR A 171 -4.04 2.55 -5.84
N SER A 172 -4.94 2.15 -6.73
CA SER A 172 -6.34 2.58 -6.74
C SER A 172 -7.28 1.41 -6.51
N LEU A 173 -8.34 1.62 -5.73
CA LEU A 173 -9.46 0.68 -5.59
C LEU A 173 -10.78 1.41 -5.88
N ARG A 174 -11.48 0.98 -6.92
CA ARG A 174 -12.83 1.46 -7.29
C ARG A 174 -13.86 0.39 -6.98
N LEU A 175 -14.79 0.66 -6.06
CA LEU A 175 -15.87 -0.29 -5.72
C LEU A 175 -17.04 -0.17 -6.70
N ILE A 176 -17.53 -1.30 -7.20
CA ILE A 176 -18.63 -1.41 -8.16
C ILE A 176 -19.91 -1.92 -7.50
N GLU A 177 -19.76 -2.79 -6.50
CA GLU A 177 -20.85 -3.33 -5.70
C GLU A 177 -20.52 -3.13 -4.22
N LEU A 178 -21.54 -2.76 -3.46
CA LEU A 178 -21.45 -2.42 -2.05
C LEU A 178 -22.49 -3.23 -1.28
N PRO A 179 -22.15 -3.75 -0.08
CA PRO A 179 -23.14 -4.27 0.83
C PRO A 179 -24.05 -3.14 1.34
N GLU A 180 -25.20 -3.50 1.92
CA GLU A 180 -26.14 -2.54 2.52
C GLU A 180 -25.45 -1.62 3.55
N THR A 181 -24.53 -2.18 4.34
CA THR A 181 -23.61 -1.43 5.19
C THR A 181 -22.36 -2.27 5.50
N GLY A 182 -21.37 -1.66 6.15
CA GLY A 182 -20.05 -2.27 6.37
C GLY A 182 -19.18 -2.25 5.10
N GLY A 183 -18.08 -3.00 5.12
CA GLY A 183 -17.17 -3.13 3.97
C GLY A 183 -16.23 -1.94 3.79
N ASP A 184 -16.11 -1.11 4.82
CA ASP A 184 -15.25 0.07 4.85
C ASP A 184 -13.78 -0.31 4.69
N THR A 185 -12.95 0.69 4.41
CA THR A 185 -11.50 0.50 4.33
C THR A 185 -10.82 1.54 5.20
N LEU A 186 -9.79 1.12 5.93
CA LEU A 186 -9.00 1.98 6.78
C LEU A 186 -7.58 2.10 6.22
N TRP A 187 -6.98 3.27 6.39
CA TRP A 187 -5.58 3.55 6.09
C TRP A 187 -4.88 4.12 7.33
N ALA A 188 -3.58 3.87 7.45
CA ALA A 188 -2.72 4.32 8.53
C ALA A 188 -1.44 4.95 7.97
N SER A 189 -1.03 6.09 8.53
CA SER A 189 0.15 6.84 8.07
C SER A 189 1.45 6.31 8.66
N GLY A 190 2.33 5.75 7.82
CA GLY A 190 3.67 5.32 8.24
C GLY A 190 4.60 6.50 8.58
N TYR A 191 4.35 7.69 8.03
CA TYR A 191 5.02 8.92 8.45
C TYR A 191 4.69 9.27 9.90
N GLU A 192 3.40 9.23 10.27
CA GLU A 192 2.99 9.57 11.62
C GLU A 192 3.48 8.52 12.64
N VAL A 193 3.54 7.24 12.25
CA VAL A 193 4.18 6.20 13.05
C VAL A 193 5.64 6.57 13.33
N TYR A 194 6.41 6.94 12.29
CA TYR A 194 7.82 7.35 12.46
C TYR A 194 7.97 8.61 13.31
N ASP A 195 7.16 9.64 13.04
CA ASP A 195 7.20 10.95 13.72
C ASP A 195 6.90 10.87 15.24
N ARG A 196 6.25 9.80 15.71
CA ARG A 196 5.97 9.56 17.14
C ARG A 196 7.08 8.81 17.87
N ILE A 197 7.93 8.11 17.14
CA ILE A 197 9.02 7.35 17.72
C ILE A 197 10.12 8.33 18.13
N SER A 198 10.63 8.18 19.37
CA SER A 198 11.72 9.05 19.86
C SER A 198 12.98 8.91 19.01
N GLU A 199 13.76 10.00 18.89
CA GLU A 199 14.96 10.04 18.05
C GLU A 199 15.96 8.90 18.27
N PRO A 200 16.23 8.42 19.52
CA PRO A 200 17.13 7.28 19.72
C PRO A 200 16.61 6.00 19.04
N TYR A 201 15.30 5.74 19.14
CA TYR A 201 14.68 4.60 18.46
C TYR A 201 14.63 4.83 16.95
N GLN A 202 14.38 6.04 16.47
CA GLN A 202 14.44 6.33 15.02
C GLN A 202 15.81 5.96 14.45
N LYS A 203 16.91 6.39 15.10
CA LYS A 203 18.29 6.06 14.68
C LYS A 203 18.56 4.56 14.69
N PHE A 204 18.06 3.85 15.71
CA PHE A 204 18.16 2.39 15.78
C PHE A 204 17.43 1.73 14.61
N LEU A 205 16.16 2.09 14.38
CA LEU A 205 15.32 1.51 13.33
C LEU A 205 15.80 1.84 11.90
N GLU A 206 16.40 3.01 11.69
CA GLU A 206 17.05 3.40 10.43
C GLU A 206 18.23 2.49 10.06
N GLY A 207 18.82 1.77 11.02
CA GLY A 207 19.86 0.78 10.76
C GLY A 207 19.36 -0.61 10.38
N LEU A 208 18.05 -0.86 10.47
CA LEU A 208 17.47 -2.20 10.34
C LEU A 208 16.87 -2.46 8.97
N THR A 209 16.79 -3.74 8.62
CA THR A 209 16.06 -4.22 7.46
C THR A 209 15.04 -5.26 7.87
N VAL A 210 14.06 -5.50 7.01
CA VAL A 210 12.96 -6.42 7.23
C VAL A 210 12.86 -7.35 6.02
N THR A 211 12.60 -8.63 6.29
CA THR A 211 12.23 -9.60 5.26
C THR A 211 10.71 -9.64 5.13
N TYR A 212 10.21 -9.37 3.93
CA TYR A 212 8.83 -9.66 3.53
C TYR A 212 8.77 -10.98 2.77
N GLN A 213 7.73 -11.77 2.99
CA GLN A 213 7.57 -13.08 2.34
C GLN A 213 6.10 -13.50 2.27
N GLN A 214 5.72 -14.13 1.16
CA GLN A 214 4.37 -14.64 0.92
C GLN A 214 4.31 -16.15 0.73
N ASP A 215 4.61 -16.88 1.80
CA ASP A 215 4.51 -18.35 1.82
C ASP A 215 3.08 -18.84 1.55
N PHE A 216 2.08 -18.05 1.94
CA PHE A 216 0.68 -18.44 1.84
C PHE A 216 0.20 -18.62 0.39
N PHE A 217 0.69 -17.83 -0.56
CA PHE A 217 0.26 -17.94 -1.95
C PHE A 217 0.66 -19.27 -2.61
N ARG A 218 1.82 -19.83 -2.23
CA ARG A 218 2.21 -21.18 -2.67
C ARG A 218 1.22 -22.22 -2.16
N GLN A 219 0.80 -22.11 -0.89
CA GLN A 219 -0.19 -23.02 -0.30
C GLN A 219 -1.56 -22.91 -0.98
N ILE A 220 -2.00 -21.70 -1.38
CA ILE A 220 -3.23 -21.53 -2.17
C ILE A 220 -3.09 -22.22 -3.53
N ALA A 221 -1.96 -22.01 -4.21
CA ALA A 221 -1.69 -22.56 -5.52
C ALA A 221 -1.70 -24.10 -5.52
N GLU A 222 -1.00 -24.70 -4.54
CA GLU A 222 -0.99 -26.15 -4.31
C GLU A 222 -2.40 -26.71 -4.04
N LYS A 223 -3.15 -26.08 -3.12
CA LYS A 223 -4.54 -26.50 -2.79
C LYS A 223 -5.50 -26.32 -3.96
N GLY A 224 -5.29 -25.28 -4.77
CA GLY A 224 -6.10 -24.96 -5.94
C GLY A 224 -5.72 -25.73 -7.19
N GLY A 225 -4.65 -26.53 -7.18
CA GLY A 225 -4.17 -27.28 -8.34
C GLY A 225 -3.67 -26.40 -9.47
N PHE A 226 -3.05 -25.25 -9.16
CA PHE A 226 -2.52 -24.33 -10.16
C PHE A 226 -1.11 -23.83 -9.83
N GLU A 227 -0.40 -23.33 -10.84
CA GLU A 227 0.94 -22.74 -10.67
C GLU A 227 0.88 -21.23 -10.48
N LEU A 228 1.68 -20.67 -9.57
CA LEU A 228 1.82 -19.22 -9.43
C LEU A 228 2.32 -18.57 -10.72
N TYR A 229 1.85 -17.35 -11.00
CA TYR A 229 2.36 -16.55 -12.11
C TYR A 229 3.84 -16.18 -11.86
N ASP A 230 4.73 -16.74 -12.67
CA ASP A 230 6.18 -16.69 -12.49
C ASP A 230 6.91 -15.81 -13.52
N LYS A 231 6.16 -15.17 -14.43
CA LYS A 231 6.66 -14.17 -15.40
C LYS A 231 6.77 -12.78 -14.75
N PRO A 232 7.34 -11.77 -15.44
CA PRO A 232 7.42 -10.42 -14.91
C PRO A 232 6.06 -9.85 -14.48
N ARG A 233 5.98 -9.32 -13.26
CA ARG A 233 4.78 -8.74 -12.64
C ARG A 233 4.88 -7.22 -12.54
N GLY A 234 5.12 -6.57 -13.68
CA GLY A 234 5.18 -5.11 -13.80
C GLY A 234 6.57 -4.49 -13.63
N ALA A 235 7.59 -5.24 -13.21
CA ALA A 235 8.99 -4.84 -13.29
C ALA A 235 9.89 -6.05 -13.64
N PRO A 236 11.04 -5.84 -14.31
CA PRO A 236 12.00 -6.91 -14.62
C PRO A 236 12.47 -7.72 -13.42
N GLU A 237 12.59 -7.06 -12.26
CA GLU A 237 13.03 -7.65 -10.99
C GLU A 237 11.92 -8.47 -10.30
N ASN A 238 10.64 -8.19 -10.62
CA ASN A 238 9.48 -8.85 -10.02
C ASN A 238 9.10 -10.09 -10.83
N ILE A 239 9.94 -11.13 -10.78
CA ILE A 239 9.77 -12.37 -11.55
C ILE A 239 9.94 -13.60 -10.65
N GLY A 240 9.43 -14.76 -11.08
CA GLY A 240 9.59 -16.02 -10.37
C GLY A 240 8.60 -16.23 -9.23
N LYS A 241 8.80 -17.31 -8.47
CA LYS A 241 7.85 -17.80 -7.45
C LYS A 241 8.30 -17.56 -6.00
N GLU A 242 9.44 -16.88 -5.78
CA GLU A 242 9.98 -16.68 -4.44
C GLU A 242 9.10 -15.79 -3.57
N LEU A 243 8.58 -14.70 -4.15
CA LEU A 243 7.70 -13.73 -3.48
C LEU A 243 8.26 -13.36 -2.09
N LYS A 244 9.54 -12.99 -2.08
CA LYS A 244 10.32 -12.63 -0.91
C LYS A 244 11.21 -11.44 -1.27
N ALA A 245 11.28 -10.45 -0.39
CA ALA A 245 12.11 -9.28 -0.56
C ALA A 245 12.65 -8.76 0.77
N ILE A 246 13.81 -8.10 0.73
CA ILE A 246 14.40 -7.43 1.87
C ILE A 246 14.34 -5.92 1.64
N HIS A 247 13.79 -5.21 2.62
CA HIS A 247 13.60 -3.76 2.56
C HIS A 247 14.09 -3.07 3.84
N PRO A 248 14.39 -1.76 3.81
CA PRO A 248 14.56 -0.95 5.01
C PRO A 248 13.36 -1.04 5.97
N VAL A 249 13.61 -1.04 7.27
CA VAL A 249 12.56 -0.83 8.29
C VAL A 249 12.02 0.60 8.22
N VAL A 250 12.90 1.57 8.02
CA VAL A 250 12.56 2.97 7.76
C VAL A 250 12.97 3.30 6.34
N ARG A 251 12.03 3.67 5.48
CA ARG A 251 12.29 4.05 4.08
C ARG A 251 12.03 5.54 3.85
N THR A 252 12.64 6.08 2.81
CA THR A 252 12.37 7.41 2.28
C THR A 252 11.35 7.32 1.14
N ASN A 253 10.34 8.19 1.16
CA ASN A 253 9.43 8.33 0.03
C ASN A 253 10.05 9.29 -1.00
N PRO A 254 10.29 8.88 -2.27
CA PRO A 254 10.98 9.70 -3.26
C PRO A 254 10.24 10.98 -3.66
N VAL A 255 8.92 11.04 -3.43
CA VAL A 255 8.09 12.19 -3.82
C VAL A 255 8.17 13.29 -2.77
N THR A 256 8.10 12.91 -1.49
CA THR A 256 8.07 13.85 -0.36
C THR A 256 9.44 14.07 0.29
N GLY A 257 10.38 13.15 0.10
CA GLY A 257 11.63 13.10 0.86
C GLY A 257 11.43 12.81 2.34
N TRP A 258 10.30 12.21 2.73
CA TRP A 258 9.99 11.93 4.14
C TRP A 258 10.27 10.47 4.53
N LYS A 259 10.69 10.28 5.77
CA LYS A 259 10.90 8.96 6.40
C LYS A 259 9.59 8.33 6.88
N SER A 260 9.40 7.05 6.59
CA SER A 260 8.25 6.24 7.01
C SER A 260 8.73 4.91 7.59
N VAL A 261 8.11 4.45 8.69
CA VAL A 261 8.17 3.04 9.08
C VAL A 261 7.48 2.22 7.96
N TYR A 262 8.03 1.05 7.64
CA TYR A 262 7.54 0.18 6.58
C TYR A 262 6.99 -1.20 7.06
N PRO A 263 7.56 -1.88 8.07
CA PRO A 263 7.13 -3.23 8.46
C PRO A 263 5.91 -3.24 9.38
N VAL A 264 4.74 -2.92 8.83
CA VAL A 264 3.46 -3.02 9.54
C VAL A 264 2.59 -4.12 8.95
N GLY A 265 2.22 -5.07 9.81
CA GLY A 265 1.17 -6.05 9.55
C GLY A 265 1.59 -7.20 8.65
N ALA A 266 0.68 -7.64 7.78
CA ALA A 266 0.85 -8.84 6.99
C ALA A 266 2.03 -8.74 6.01
N HIS A 267 2.49 -9.89 5.53
CA HIS A 267 3.63 -10.08 4.63
C HIS A 267 5.01 -9.87 5.28
N VAL A 268 5.09 -9.25 6.46
CA VAL A 268 6.35 -9.15 7.20
C VAL A 268 6.67 -10.50 7.85
N LYS A 269 7.89 -11.02 7.62
CA LYS A 269 8.34 -12.29 8.20
C LYS A 269 9.15 -12.09 9.49
N HIS A 270 10.19 -11.25 9.44
CA HIS A 270 11.04 -10.92 10.59
C HIS A 270 11.91 -9.68 10.29
N ILE A 271 12.37 -9.03 11.36
CA ILE A 271 13.41 -8.00 11.30
C ILE A 271 14.78 -8.70 11.23
N ASN A 272 15.61 -8.28 10.30
CA ASN A 272 16.92 -8.88 10.07
C ASN A 272 17.97 -8.29 11.02
N GLY A 273 18.95 -9.11 11.41
CA GLY A 273 20.08 -8.67 12.25
C GLY A 273 19.76 -8.51 13.73
N VAL A 274 18.57 -8.96 14.18
CA VAL A 274 18.16 -9.01 15.59
C VAL A 274 17.72 -10.43 15.95
N THR A 275 17.59 -10.74 17.25
CA THR A 275 17.05 -12.02 17.72
C THR A 275 15.56 -12.16 17.38
N GLN A 276 15.04 -13.39 17.40
CA GLN A 276 13.63 -13.64 17.14
C GLN A 276 12.72 -12.88 18.12
N GLU A 277 13.07 -12.87 19.40
CA GLU A 277 12.30 -12.15 20.43
C GLU A 277 12.28 -10.64 20.19
N GLU A 278 13.42 -10.04 19.82
CA GLU A 278 13.48 -8.62 19.44
C GLU A 278 12.64 -8.33 18.18
N SER A 279 12.73 -9.18 17.16
CA SER A 279 11.91 -9.08 15.95
C SER A 279 10.41 -9.11 16.29
N ASP A 280 9.97 -10.10 17.06
CA ASP A 280 8.57 -10.27 17.44
C ASP A 280 8.05 -9.08 18.25
N HIS A 281 8.85 -8.56 19.19
CA HIS A 281 8.52 -7.37 19.95
C HIS A 281 8.40 -6.12 19.07
N LEU A 282 9.35 -5.89 18.14
CA LEU A 282 9.32 -4.75 17.24
C LEU A 282 8.10 -4.79 16.31
N LEU A 283 7.83 -5.94 15.68
CA LEU A 283 6.69 -6.10 14.78
C LEU A 283 5.36 -5.93 15.50
N LYS A 284 5.24 -6.48 16.71
CA LYS A 284 4.08 -6.25 17.57
C LYS A 284 3.95 -4.77 17.93
N TRP A 285 5.04 -4.10 18.28
CA TRP A 285 5.01 -2.69 18.65
C TRP A 285 4.56 -1.79 17.49
N PHE A 286 5.03 -2.04 16.27
CA PHE A 286 4.59 -1.29 15.09
C PHE A 286 3.08 -1.44 14.83
N LEU A 287 2.53 -2.64 15.00
CA LEU A 287 1.08 -2.88 14.94
C LEU A 287 0.33 -2.19 16.08
N ASP A 288 0.85 -2.28 17.32
CA ASP A 288 0.27 -1.61 18.48
C ASP A 288 0.22 -0.08 18.28
N LEU A 289 1.22 0.52 17.61
CA LEU A 289 1.20 1.94 17.27
C LEU A 289 0.02 2.27 16.35
N VAL A 290 -0.31 1.43 15.37
CA VAL A 290 -1.49 1.65 14.52
C VAL A 290 -2.79 1.45 15.31
N TYR A 291 -2.89 0.38 16.11
CA TYR A 291 -4.10 0.07 16.85
C TYR A 291 -4.41 1.05 17.98
N LYS A 292 -3.41 1.61 18.65
CA LYS A 292 -3.59 2.48 19.82
C LYS A 292 -3.68 3.97 19.47
N ASN A 293 -3.34 4.36 18.25
CA ASN A 293 -3.32 5.78 17.83
C ASN A 293 -4.34 6.01 16.71
N HIS A 294 -5.62 6.11 17.03
CA HIS A 294 -6.65 6.27 15.99
C HIS A 294 -6.48 7.55 15.15
N ASP A 295 -5.81 8.56 15.69
CA ASP A 295 -5.51 9.84 15.05
C ASP A 295 -4.49 9.75 13.89
N LEU A 296 -3.75 8.64 13.76
CA LEU A 296 -2.91 8.38 12.58
C LEU A 296 -3.63 7.62 11.46
N THR A 297 -4.91 7.31 11.66
CA THR A 297 -5.73 6.54 10.72
C THR A 297 -6.83 7.36 10.07
N VAL A 298 -7.31 6.91 8.92
CA VAL A 298 -8.56 7.37 8.31
C VAL A 298 -9.40 6.18 7.90
N ARG A 299 -10.70 6.23 8.16
CA ARG A 299 -11.68 5.25 7.71
C ARG A 299 -12.52 5.87 6.60
N PHE A 300 -12.58 5.19 5.46
CA PHE A 300 -13.45 5.57 4.36
C PHE A 300 -14.66 4.65 4.32
N LYS A 301 -15.84 5.23 4.55
CA LYS A 301 -17.11 4.59 4.25
C LYS A 301 -17.40 4.77 2.77
N TRP A 302 -17.44 3.66 2.05
CA TRP A 302 -17.88 3.62 0.66
C TRP A 302 -19.39 3.91 0.64
N GLN A 303 -19.81 4.85 -0.21
CA GLN A 303 -21.20 5.32 -0.23
C GLN A 303 -21.86 5.15 -1.59
N ASN A 304 -21.08 5.25 -2.67
CA ASN A 304 -21.61 5.16 -4.03
C ASN A 304 -20.88 4.08 -4.81
N LYS A 305 -21.60 3.51 -5.79
CA LYS A 305 -20.97 2.80 -6.89
C LYS A 305 -19.95 3.71 -7.55
N ASN A 306 -18.80 3.15 -7.90
CA ASN A 306 -17.64 3.84 -8.46
C ASN A 306 -17.02 4.90 -7.54
N ASP A 307 -17.26 4.88 -6.22
CA ASP A 307 -16.34 5.52 -5.29
C ASP A 307 -14.94 4.90 -5.47
N ILE A 308 -13.89 5.73 -5.41
CA ILE A 308 -12.50 5.30 -5.59
C ILE A 308 -11.59 5.92 -4.52
N ALA A 309 -10.70 5.10 -3.98
CA ALA A 309 -9.59 5.54 -3.16
C ALA A 309 -8.27 5.32 -3.92
N ILE A 310 -7.33 6.26 -3.79
CA ILE A 310 -5.98 6.16 -4.36
C ILE A 310 -4.97 6.46 -3.25
N TRP A 311 -4.04 5.55 -2.99
CA TRP A 311 -3.06 5.70 -1.90
C TRP A 311 -1.64 5.38 -2.33
N ASP A 312 -0.68 5.89 -1.55
CA ASP A 312 0.75 5.67 -1.75
C ASP A 312 1.28 4.56 -0.82
N ASN A 313 1.50 3.36 -1.36
CA ASN A 313 1.98 2.20 -0.60
C ASN A 313 3.39 2.38 -0.05
N ARG A 314 4.16 3.37 -0.53
CA ARG A 314 5.51 3.65 -0.03
C ARG A 314 5.48 4.13 1.42
N SER A 315 4.35 4.62 1.93
CA SER A 315 4.26 5.21 3.27
C SER A 315 2.92 5.02 3.98
N VAL A 316 2.07 4.13 3.46
CA VAL A 316 0.72 3.90 3.98
C VAL A 316 0.43 2.41 4.09
N PHE A 317 -0.29 2.07 5.16
CA PHE A 317 -0.86 0.74 5.38
C PHE A 317 -2.38 0.80 5.29
N HIS A 318 -3.02 -0.30 4.92
CA HIS A 318 -4.46 -0.36 4.85
C HIS A 318 -5.03 -1.72 5.24
N THR A 319 -6.32 -1.74 5.57
CA THR A 319 -7.09 -2.96 5.88
C THR A 319 -8.54 -2.76 5.45
N ALA A 320 -9.15 -3.81 4.91
CA ALA A 320 -10.60 -3.88 4.74
C ALA A 320 -11.28 -4.22 6.07
N THR A 321 -12.51 -3.75 6.27
CA THR A 321 -13.38 -4.19 7.36
C THR A 321 -14.33 -5.27 6.83
N TYR A 322 -14.31 -6.45 7.44
CA TYR A 322 -15.13 -7.60 7.05
C TYR A 322 -16.42 -7.70 7.89
N ASP A 323 -17.13 -6.57 8.04
CA ASP A 323 -18.33 -6.40 8.87
C ASP A 323 -19.64 -6.42 8.07
N TYR A 324 -19.67 -7.15 6.96
CA TYR A 324 -20.77 -7.15 5.99
C TYR A 324 -21.33 -8.54 5.65
N ASP A 325 -21.10 -9.53 6.53
CA ASP A 325 -21.65 -10.88 6.36
C ASP A 325 -23.19 -10.85 6.37
N GLY A 326 -23.81 -11.49 5.37
CA GLY A 326 -25.26 -11.46 5.16
C GLY A 326 -25.84 -10.11 4.70
N LEU A 327 -25.00 -9.10 4.41
CA LEU A 327 -25.45 -7.75 4.02
C LEU A 327 -25.27 -7.45 2.52
N GLY A 328 -24.95 -8.46 1.72
CA GLY A 328 -24.72 -8.34 0.28
C GLY A 328 -23.24 -8.39 -0.11
N ASP A 329 -22.99 -8.38 -1.41
CA ASP A 329 -21.65 -8.54 -1.97
C ASP A 329 -20.84 -7.24 -1.98
N ARG A 330 -19.52 -7.39 -1.89
CA ARG A 330 -18.54 -6.31 -2.03
C ARG A 330 -17.62 -6.64 -3.19
N PHE A 331 -17.67 -5.84 -4.25
CA PHE A 331 -16.87 -6.04 -5.45
C PHE A 331 -16.21 -4.74 -5.92
N GLY A 332 -14.95 -4.81 -6.32
CA GLY A 332 -14.23 -3.67 -6.88
C GLY A 332 -13.04 -4.04 -7.76
N ASN A 333 -12.54 -3.05 -8.49
CA ASN A 333 -11.40 -3.17 -9.38
C ASN A 333 -10.19 -2.42 -8.80
N ARG A 334 -9.07 -3.13 -8.67
CA ARG A 334 -7.83 -2.58 -8.14
C ARG A 334 -6.73 -2.55 -9.20
N ALA A 335 -6.15 -1.38 -9.41
CA ALA A 335 -4.95 -1.20 -10.24
C ALA A 335 -3.79 -0.81 -9.32
N VAL A 336 -2.66 -1.52 -9.44
CA VAL A 336 -1.48 -1.36 -8.59
C VAL A 336 -0.31 -0.96 -9.48
N GLY A 337 0.22 0.24 -9.29
CA GLY A 337 1.45 0.66 -9.95
C GLY A 337 2.68 0.09 -9.25
N ILE A 338 3.72 -0.24 -10.02
CA ILE A 338 5.03 -0.62 -9.49
C ILE A 338 5.89 0.63 -9.34
N GLY A 339 6.53 0.77 -8.18
CA GLY A 339 7.38 1.92 -7.85
C GLY A 339 8.86 1.65 -8.12
N GLU A 340 9.65 2.03 -7.13
CA GLU A 340 11.09 1.86 -7.05
C GLU A 340 11.49 0.87 -5.94
N LYS A 341 12.70 0.33 -6.02
CA LYS A 341 13.27 -0.46 -4.93
C LYS A 341 13.36 0.42 -3.67
N PRO A 342 12.81 0.00 -2.51
CA PRO A 342 12.80 0.83 -1.31
C PRO A 342 14.22 1.12 -0.81
N TYR A 343 14.45 2.35 -0.40
CA TYR A 343 15.73 2.84 0.11
C TYR A 343 15.52 3.75 1.32
N LEU A 344 16.59 3.97 2.08
CA LEU A 344 16.66 5.02 3.09
C LEU A 344 17.73 6.03 2.66
N ASP A 345 17.33 7.27 2.45
CA ASP A 345 18.24 8.40 2.34
C ASP A 345 18.58 8.93 3.75
N PRO A 346 19.83 8.84 4.21
CA PRO A 346 20.22 9.36 5.52
C PRO A 346 19.95 10.86 5.70
N ASP A 347 19.95 11.61 4.60
CA ASP A 347 19.75 13.07 4.59
C ASP A 347 18.26 13.45 4.50
N SER A 348 17.36 12.46 4.33
CA SER A 348 15.91 12.70 4.36
C SER A 348 15.42 13.02 5.76
N SER A 349 14.28 13.73 5.85
CA SER A 349 13.74 14.20 7.12
C SER A 349 12.49 13.44 7.52
N SER A 350 12.09 13.58 8.79
CA SER A 350 10.74 13.25 9.21
C SER A 350 9.73 14.21 8.55
N ARG A 351 8.45 13.82 8.47
CA ARG A 351 7.41 14.70 7.93
C ARG A 351 7.20 15.92 8.82
N ARG A 352 7.11 15.75 10.15
CA ARG A 352 6.98 16.88 11.09
C ARG A 352 8.12 17.88 10.96
N VAL A 353 9.36 17.41 10.85
CA VAL A 353 10.52 18.28 10.63
C VAL A 353 10.40 19.04 9.31
N ALA A 354 10.05 18.35 8.21
CA ALA A 354 9.90 18.99 6.90
C ALA A 354 8.80 20.07 6.87
N LEU A 355 7.72 19.87 7.63
CA LEU A 355 6.60 20.78 7.71
C LEU A 355 6.78 21.87 8.79
N GLY A 356 7.89 21.86 9.53
CA GLY A 356 8.15 22.81 10.61
C GLY A 356 7.22 22.65 11.82
N HIS A 357 6.60 21.48 12.01
CA HIS A 357 5.76 21.19 13.15
C HIS A 357 6.63 20.80 14.35
N SER A 358 6.58 21.55 15.45
CA SER A 358 7.17 21.13 16.73
C SER A 358 6.35 19.98 17.33
N PHE A 359 6.98 19.12 18.15
CA PHE A 359 6.27 18.13 18.96
C PHE A 359 5.23 18.85 19.84
N ILE A 360 3.96 18.81 19.46
CA ILE A 360 2.87 19.21 20.36
C ILE A 360 2.75 18.06 21.35
N GLN A 361 3.10 18.34 22.62
CA GLN A 361 2.97 17.43 23.75
C GLN A 361 1.51 17.18 24.11
#